data_AF-A0A6J4HGK8-F1
#
_entry.id   AF-A0A6J4HGK8-F1
#
_cell.length_a   1.000
_cell.length_b   1.000
_cell.length_c   1.000
_cell.angle_alpha   90.00
_cell.angle_beta   90.00
_cell.angle_gamma   90.00
#
_symmetry.space_group_name_H-M   'P 1'
#
loop_
_entity.id
_entity.type
_entity.pdbx_description
1 polymer ?
#
loop_
_entity_poly.entity_id
_entity_poly.type
_entity_poly.pdbx_seq_one_letter_code
_entity_poly.pdbx_strand_id
1 'polypeptide(L)'
;MAAGPGFPVLSAAVLVDFGRARAGDPRIRPLTLLLAGTAAADTAQLREGLEEAGHRCLLAADWTEAMGTVSRIPIDAMVQDLACPGARRFEGVKRLRGWPPPISRLLIVALAGEKEPRLETACLEAGFDAMISRPVAAEVLEAALRRLVVAHSPAEPLDAARRAALLEELGAEGRHARDEAALDEAAACIADIRALPALPDVQAAAARAAEIFASVGAIAAAAAAQAIEEEPDRRPVLLQPLVSAAVAAKMALRRG
;
A
#
# COMPACT_ATOMS: atom_id res chain seq x y z
N MET A 1 8.70 -11.46 22.26
CA MET A 1 8.37 -10.05 21.98
C MET A 1 9.44 -9.50 21.05
N ALA A 2 9.22 -9.58 19.74
CA ALA A 2 10.15 -8.98 18.78
C ALA A 2 9.97 -7.45 18.86
N ALA A 3 11.04 -6.72 19.15
CA ALA A 3 11.06 -5.27 19.05
C ALA A 3 10.73 -4.91 17.60
N GLY A 4 9.60 -4.23 17.37
CA GLY A 4 9.28 -3.68 16.05
C GLY A 4 10.38 -2.72 15.59
N PRO A 5 10.58 -2.53 14.28
CA PRO A 5 11.50 -1.52 13.79
C PRO A 5 11.10 -0.16 14.40
N GLY A 6 12.06 0.55 15.00
CA GLY A 6 11.82 1.87 15.60
C GLY A 6 11.16 2.82 14.60
N PHE A 7 10.37 3.78 15.10
CA PHE A 7 9.66 4.76 14.27
C PHE A 7 10.62 5.44 13.27
N PRO A 8 10.44 5.24 11.96
CA PRO A 8 11.40 5.73 10.99
C PRO A 8 11.25 7.24 10.79
N VAL A 9 12.29 7.96 11.20
CA VAL A 9 12.48 9.39 10.90
C VAL A 9 13.43 9.50 9.73
N LEU A 10 12.92 9.96 8.58
CA LEU A 10 13.68 10.06 7.34
C LEU A 10 14.03 11.53 7.08
N SER A 11 15.31 11.87 7.19
CA SER A 11 15.80 13.18 6.76
C SER A 11 16.16 13.16 5.28
N ALA A 12 16.11 14.34 4.64
CA ALA A 12 16.51 14.48 3.23
C ALA A 12 17.95 13.97 3.00
N ALA A 13 18.87 14.17 3.95
CA ALA A 13 20.25 13.71 3.84
C ALA A 13 20.37 12.17 3.84
N VAL A 14 19.56 11.46 4.64
CA VAL A 14 19.55 9.99 4.68
C VAL A 14 18.97 9.39 3.40
N LEU A 15 18.05 10.09 2.74
CA LEU A 15 17.38 9.59 1.53
C LEU A 15 18.20 9.80 0.24
N VAL A 16 19.17 10.72 0.23
CA VAL A 16 20.02 11.04 -0.94
C VAL A 16 21.05 9.94 -1.26
N ASP A 17 21.51 9.17 -0.28
CA ASP A 17 22.47 8.06 -0.48
C ASP A 17 21.85 6.78 -1.07
N PHE A 18 20.52 6.66 -1.04
CA PHE A 18 19.81 5.45 -1.46
C PHE A 18 19.19 5.62 -2.85
N GLY A 19 20.06 5.76 -3.85
CA GLY A 19 19.83 5.36 -5.25
C GLY A 19 18.65 6.00 -5.97
N ARG A 20 18.94 6.92 -6.89
CA ARG A 20 17.99 7.36 -7.94
C ARG A 20 17.42 6.15 -8.67
N ALA A 21 16.14 5.82 -8.44
CA ALA A 21 15.41 4.99 -9.38
C ALA A 21 15.24 5.80 -10.68
N ARG A 22 15.72 5.26 -11.81
CA ARG A 22 15.53 5.89 -13.12
C ARG A 22 14.05 5.85 -13.47
N ALA A 23 13.51 6.98 -13.95
CA ALA A 23 12.20 7.03 -14.58
C ALA A 23 12.09 5.91 -15.64
N GLY A 24 11.03 5.09 -15.56
CA GLY A 24 10.76 4.00 -16.50
C GLY A 24 11.18 2.58 -16.08
N ASP A 25 11.48 2.33 -14.80
CA ASP A 25 11.68 0.95 -14.32
C ASP A 25 10.35 0.15 -14.35
N PRO A 26 10.23 -1.00 -15.03
CA PRO A 26 8.99 -1.79 -15.06
C PRO A 26 8.58 -2.38 -13.69
N ARG A 27 9.40 -2.23 -12.64
CA ARG A 27 9.08 -2.55 -11.24
C ARG A 27 8.30 -1.43 -10.53
N ILE A 28 8.14 -0.28 -11.17
CA ILE A 28 7.47 0.91 -10.67
C ILE A 28 6.03 0.92 -11.16
N ARG A 29 5.09 0.39 -10.36
CA ARG A 29 3.68 0.68 -10.61
C ARG A 29 3.37 2.12 -10.19
N PRO A 30 2.48 2.83 -10.92
CA PRO A 30 1.84 4.03 -10.44
C PRO A 30 1.23 3.80 -9.05
N LEU A 31 1.42 4.77 -8.16
CA LEU A 31 0.79 4.78 -6.84
C LEU A 31 -0.32 5.83 -6.85
N THR A 32 -1.41 5.57 -6.13
CA THR A 32 -2.40 6.61 -5.80
C THR A 32 -2.04 7.21 -4.46
N LEU A 33 -1.60 8.46 -4.46
CA LEU A 33 -1.09 9.19 -3.31
C LEU A 33 -2.09 10.27 -2.88
N LEU A 34 -2.36 10.37 -1.59
CA LEU A 34 -3.20 11.44 -1.03
C LEU A 34 -2.32 12.45 -0.27
N LEU A 35 -2.27 13.69 -0.72
CA LEU A 35 -1.57 14.78 -0.03
C LEU A 35 -2.60 15.59 0.78
N ALA A 36 -2.53 15.50 2.10
CA ALA A 36 -3.53 16.03 3.03
C ALA A 36 -2.97 17.17 3.90
N GLY A 37 -3.77 18.22 4.09
CA GLY A 37 -3.45 19.32 5.00
C GLY A 37 -2.48 20.36 4.41
N THR A 38 -2.49 20.56 3.10
CA THR A 38 -1.61 21.52 2.43
C THR A 38 -2.39 22.54 1.64
N ALA A 39 -1.96 23.80 1.66
CA ALA A 39 -2.45 24.77 0.68
C ALA A 39 -1.94 24.35 -0.71
N ALA A 40 -2.75 24.55 -1.75
CA ALA A 40 -2.44 24.11 -3.11
C ALA A 40 -1.07 24.61 -3.64
N ALA A 41 -0.59 25.76 -3.14
CA ALA A 41 0.72 26.30 -3.48
C ALA A 41 1.90 25.51 -2.86
N ASP A 42 1.75 25.03 -1.62
CA ASP A 42 2.82 24.37 -0.86
C ASP A 42 3.10 22.92 -1.30
N THR A 43 2.15 22.33 -2.04
CA THR A 43 2.26 21.01 -2.63
C THR A 43 2.32 20.98 -4.13
N ALA A 44 2.23 22.13 -4.81
CA ALA A 44 2.28 22.19 -6.27
C ALA A 44 3.52 21.47 -6.82
N GLN A 45 4.71 21.80 -6.28
CA GLN A 45 5.98 21.21 -6.72
C GLN A 45 6.12 19.72 -6.34
N LEU A 46 5.65 19.33 -5.15
CA LEU A 46 5.66 17.92 -4.73
C LEU A 46 4.72 17.08 -5.60
N ARG A 47 3.51 17.59 -5.84
CA ARG A 47 2.50 16.96 -6.68
C ARG A 47 3.00 16.81 -8.11
N GLU A 48 3.54 17.88 -8.70
CA GLU A 48 4.09 17.88 -10.06
C GLU A 48 5.18 16.83 -10.19
N GLY A 49 6.19 16.82 -9.31
CA GLY A 49 7.26 15.81 -9.39
C GLY A 49 6.77 14.37 -9.16
N LEU A 50 5.76 14.16 -8.29
CA LEU A 50 5.16 12.83 -8.10
C LEU A 50 4.34 12.39 -9.33
N GLU A 51 3.60 13.31 -9.97
CA GLU A 51 2.86 13.06 -11.21
C GLU A 51 3.78 12.80 -12.40
N GLU A 52 4.88 13.56 -12.54
CA GLU A 52 5.94 13.33 -13.53
C GLU A 52 6.60 11.95 -13.34
N ALA A 53 6.74 11.48 -12.10
CA ALA A 53 7.18 10.13 -11.77
C ALA A 53 6.12 9.04 -12.06
N GLY A 54 4.95 9.40 -12.60
CA GLY A 54 3.90 8.50 -13.02
C GLY A 54 2.91 8.11 -11.92
N HIS A 55 2.89 8.82 -10.78
CA HIS A 55 1.90 8.60 -9.73
C HIS A 55 0.61 9.40 -9.97
N ARG A 56 -0.49 8.94 -9.38
CA ARG A 56 -1.73 9.70 -9.31
C ARG A 56 -1.79 10.41 -7.96
N CYS A 57 -1.79 11.73 -7.97
CA CYS A 57 -1.92 12.53 -6.74
C CYS A 57 -3.36 13.02 -6.56
N LEU A 58 -3.88 12.84 -5.35
CA LEU A 58 -5.13 13.42 -4.89
C LEU A 58 -4.81 14.44 -3.79
N LEU A 59 -5.54 15.54 -3.76
CA LEU A 59 -5.36 16.59 -2.77
C LEU A 59 -6.54 16.61 -1.82
N ALA A 60 -6.24 16.85 -0.55
CA ALA A 60 -7.22 17.19 0.46
C ALA A 60 -6.74 18.41 1.25
N ALA A 61 -7.57 19.44 1.33
CA ALA A 61 -7.27 20.66 2.07
C ALA A 61 -7.19 20.41 3.58
N ASP A 62 -7.96 19.44 4.08
CA ASP A 62 -7.99 19.09 5.49
C ASP A 62 -8.23 17.60 5.75
N TRP A 63 -8.22 17.22 7.03
CA TRP A 63 -8.45 15.85 7.48
C TRP A 63 -9.83 15.31 7.09
N THR A 64 -10.87 16.14 7.13
CA THR A 64 -12.24 15.73 6.80
C THR A 64 -12.35 15.35 5.33
N GLU A 65 -11.81 16.19 4.45
CA GLU A 65 -11.74 15.92 3.01
C GLU A 65 -10.87 14.69 2.71
N ALA A 66 -9.75 14.52 3.42
CA ALA A 66 -8.89 13.36 3.29
C ALA A 66 -9.65 12.07 3.61
N MET A 67 -10.44 12.04 4.69
CA MET A 67 -11.28 10.88 5.04
C MET A 67 -12.43 10.65 4.04
N GLY A 68 -13.00 11.73 3.52
CA GLY A 68 -13.97 11.66 2.42
C GLY A 68 -13.38 11.00 1.17
N THR A 69 -12.08 11.22 0.93
CA THR A 69 -11.35 10.61 -0.18
C THR A 69 -10.97 9.16 0.11
N VAL A 70 -10.38 8.87 1.28
CA VAL A 70 -9.98 7.51 1.71
C VAL A 70 -11.15 6.53 1.72
N SER A 71 -12.36 7.00 2.04
CA SER A 71 -13.57 6.16 2.04
C SER A 71 -14.11 5.84 0.64
N ARG A 72 -13.70 6.58 -0.41
CA ARG A 72 -14.23 6.46 -1.78
C ARG A 72 -13.21 5.96 -2.78
N ILE A 73 -11.96 6.30 -2.57
CA ILE A 73 -10.86 6.04 -3.50
C ILE A 73 -9.79 5.26 -2.75
N PRO A 74 -9.38 4.09 -3.24
CA PRO A 74 -8.28 3.36 -2.64
C PRO A 74 -6.96 4.13 -2.80
N ILE A 75 -6.30 4.37 -1.67
CA ILE A 75 -5.04 5.12 -1.56
C ILE A 75 -3.91 4.14 -1.19
N ASP A 76 -2.77 4.25 -1.87
CA ASP A 76 -1.57 3.46 -1.56
C ASP A 76 -0.80 4.06 -0.38
N ALA A 77 -0.74 5.40 -0.32
CA ALA A 77 -0.14 6.14 0.79
C ALA A 77 -0.76 7.53 0.95
N MET A 78 -0.94 7.97 2.19
CA MET A 78 -1.30 9.33 2.54
C MET A 78 -0.08 10.06 3.09
N VAL A 79 0.22 11.24 2.54
CA VAL A 79 1.16 12.20 3.10
C VAL A 79 0.36 13.25 3.84
N GLN A 80 0.43 13.24 5.16
CA GLN A 80 -0.27 14.19 6.01
C GLN A 80 0.70 15.29 6.44
N ASP A 81 0.48 16.51 5.97
CA ASP A 81 1.23 17.66 6.41
C ASP A 81 0.81 18.07 7.83
N LEU A 82 1.82 18.28 8.68
CA LEU A 82 1.67 18.67 10.08
C LEU A 82 1.79 20.19 10.30
N ALA A 83 2.22 20.96 9.29
CA ALA A 83 2.27 22.41 9.34
C ALA A 83 0.88 23.06 9.38
N CYS A 84 -0.14 22.39 8.82
CA CYS A 84 -1.52 22.85 8.94
C CYS A 84 -2.03 22.65 10.38
N PRO A 85 -2.57 23.69 11.05
CA PRO A 85 -3.03 23.60 12.43
C PRO A 85 -4.25 22.67 12.60
N GLY A 86 -4.30 21.93 13.70
CA GLY A 86 -5.46 21.11 14.06
C GLY A 86 -5.10 19.80 14.77
N ALA A 87 -5.48 19.68 16.05
CA ALA A 87 -5.27 18.48 16.86
C ALA A 87 -5.95 17.20 16.29
N ARG A 88 -6.96 17.39 15.43
CA ARG A 88 -7.77 16.30 14.86
C ARG A 88 -6.97 15.33 13.99
N ARG A 89 -5.80 15.68 13.46
CA ARG A 89 -5.00 14.79 12.60
C ARG A 89 -4.41 13.61 13.38
N PHE A 90 -3.83 13.83 14.56
CA PHE A 90 -3.26 12.74 15.38
C PHE A 90 -4.36 11.84 15.92
N GLU A 91 -5.42 12.44 16.48
CA GLU A 91 -6.59 11.69 16.93
C GLU A 91 -7.28 10.97 15.77
N GLY A 92 -7.31 11.60 14.60
CA GLY A 92 -7.85 11.06 13.36
C GLY A 92 -7.12 9.81 12.90
N VAL A 93 -5.78 9.85 12.84
CA VAL A 93 -4.96 8.67 12.53
C VAL A 93 -5.21 7.57 13.55
N LYS A 94 -5.23 7.90 14.85
CA LYS A 94 -5.52 6.92 15.92
C LYS A 94 -6.90 6.26 15.74
N ARG A 95 -7.93 7.03 15.38
CA ARG A 95 -9.27 6.52 15.08
C ARG A 95 -9.27 5.66 13.82
N LEU A 96 -8.56 6.09 12.78
CA LEU A 96 -8.41 5.35 11.51
C LEU A 96 -7.74 3.99 11.73
N ARG A 97 -6.77 3.88 12.65
CA ARG A 97 -6.18 2.58 13.03
C ARG A 97 -7.18 1.62 13.69
N GLY A 98 -8.27 2.13 14.25
CA GLY A 98 -9.38 1.31 14.77
C GLY A 98 -10.39 0.85 13.70
N TRP A 99 -10.25 1.29 12.45
CA TRP A 99 -11.17 0.87 11.38
C TRP A 99 -10.84 -0.54 10.89
N PRO A 100 -11.77 -1.23 10.20
CA PRO A 100 -11.46 -2.50 9.57
C PRO A 100 -10.35 -2.33 8.51
N PRO A 101 -9.48 -3.33 8.33
CA PRO A 101 -8.60 -3.39 7.17
C PRO A 101 -9.38 -3.21 5.86
N PRO A 102 -8.75 -2.66 4.81
CA PRO A 102 -7.37 -2.22 4.71
C PRO A 102 -7.15 -0.81 5.24
N ILE A 103 -8.21 -0.06 5.57
CA ILE A 103 -8.10 1.36 5.89
C ILE A 103 -7.23 1.56 7.14
N SER A 104 -7.38 0.72 8.17
CA SER A 104 -6.49 0.75 9.33
C SER A 104 -5.02 0.49 9.01
N ARG A 105 -4.71 -0.13 7.88
CA ARG A 105 -3.35 -0.41 7.39
C ARG A 105 -2.88 0.56 6.30
N LEU A 106 -3.65 1.60 6.00
CA LEU A 106 -3.22 2.64 5.06
C LEU A 106 -1.86 3.20 5.51
N LEU A 107 -0.90 3.27 4.60
CA LEU A 107 0.39 3.89 4.87
C LEU A 107 0.18 5.40 5.05
N ILE A 108 0.47 5.93 6.23
CA ILE A 108 0.32 7.35 6.59
C ILE A 108 1.67 7.90 7.01
N VAL A 109 2.22 8.76 6.16
CA VAL A 109 3.50 9.43 6.37
C VAL A 109 3.26 10.86 6.82
N ALA A 110 3.85 11.23 7.94
CA ALA A 110 3.84 12.61 8.42
C ALA A 110 4.86 13.44 7.63
N LEU A 111 4.45 14.59 7.12
CA LEU A 111 5.35 15.61 6.59
C LEU A 111 5.46 16.75 7.61
N ALA A 112 6.64 16.89 8.22
CA ALA A 112 6.87 17.77 9.35
C ALA A 112 7.81 18.93 8.99
N GLY A 113 7.62 20.10 9.62
CA GLY A 113 8.61 21.19 9.59
C GLY A 113 9.81 20.93 10.53
N GLU A 114 10.76 21.87 10.60
CA GLU A 114 11.86 21.76 11.56
C GLU A 114 11.39 21.93 13.02
N LYS A 115 11.91 21.02 13.87
CA LYS A 115 12.03 21.11 15.34
C LYS A 115 10.74 21.28 16.12
N GLU A 116 10.15 20.14 16.49
CA GLU A 116 9.35 20.05 17.70
C GLU A 116 9.72 18.76 18.48
N PRO A 117 10.36 18.86 19.67
CA PRO A 117 10.95 17.73 20.42
C PRO A 117 10.00 16.59 20.85
N ARG A 118 8.74 16.60 20.42
CA ARG A 118 7.72 15.60 20.76
C ARG A 118 6.92 15.13 19.55
N LEU A 119 7.20 15.64 18.36
CA LEU A 119 6.43 15.32 17.17
C LEU A 119 6.59 13.85 16.77
N GLU A 120 7.79 13.31 16.92
CA GLU A 120 8.08 11.88 16.67
C GLU A 120 7.24 10.99 17.58
N THR A 121 7.24 11.26 18.89
CA THR A 121 6.45 10.51 19.86
C THR A 121 4.96 10.63 19.57
N ALA A 122 4.47 11.83 19.26
CA ALA A 122 3.06 12.05 18.93
C ALA A 122 2.64 11.34 17.63
N CYS A 123 3.48 11.33 16.61
CA CYS A 123 3.26 10.59 15.37
C CYS A 123 3.22 9.08 15.63
N LEU A 124 4.18 8.55 16.39
CA LEU A 124 4.22 7.14 16.74
C LEU A 124 2.98 6.71 17.54
N GLU A 125 2.61 7.46 18.58
CA GLU A 125 1.45 7.17 19.43
C GLU A 125 0.11 7.28 18.70
N ALA A 126 0.02 8.17 17.70
CA ALA A 126 -1.13 8.27 16.82
C ALA A 126 -1.21 7.11 15.82
N GLY A 127 -0.09 6.45 15.52
CA GLY A 127 -0.01 5.33 14.58
C GLY A 127 0.40 5.74 13.17
N PHE A 128 1.17 6.82 12.99
CA PHE A 128 1.84 7.10 11.72
C PHE A 128 2.91 6.04 11.44
N ASP A 129 3.19 5.81 10.16
CA ASP A 129 4.14 4.78 9.73
C ASP A 129 5.55 5.32 9.53
N ALA A 130 5.67 6.62 9.20
CA ALA A 130 6.95 7.30 9.09
C ALA A 130 6.78 8.82 9.25
N MET A 131 7.88 9.51 9.50
CA MET A 131 7.96 10.97 9.45
C MET A 131 9.08 11.42 8.51
N ILE A 132 8.76 12.38 7.64
CA ILE A 132 9.68 13.03 6.71
C ILE A 132 9.75 14.52 7.05
N SER A 133 10.96 15.05 7.19
CA SER A 133 11.17 16.47 7.50
C SER A 133 11.20 17.32 6.22
N ARG A 134 10.59 18.49 6.27
CA ARG A 134 10.76 19.59 5.30
C ARG A 134 12.09 20.33 5.58
N PRO A 135 12.74 20.90 4.56
CA PRO A 135 12.38 20.83 3.14
C PRO A 135 12.64 19.44 2.56
N VAL A 136 11.73 18.96 1.70
CA VAL A 136 11.86 17.70 0.97
C VAL A 136 11.61 17.93 -0.52
N ALA A 137 12.46 17.37 -1.37
CA ALA A 137 12.26 17.40 -2.81
C ALA A 137 11.29 16.28 -3.24
N ALA A 138 10.59 16.46 -4.37
CA ALA A 138 9.59 15.50 -4.83
C ALA A 138 10.18 14.11 -5.06
N GLU A 139 11.39 14.03 -5.61
CA GLU A 139 12.11 12.79 -5.89
C GLU A 139 12.49 12.04 -4.61
N VAL A 140 12.81 12.80 -3.56
CA VAL A 140 13.17 12.25 -2.25
C VAL A 140 11.92 11.69 -1.55
N LEU A 141 10.81 12.42 -1.61
CA LEU A 141 9.52 11.96 -1.10
C LEU A 141 9.03 10.73 -1.87
N GLU A 142 9.17 10.72 -3.19
CA GLU A 142 8.82 9.60 -4.07
C GLU A 142 9.56 8.32 -3.68
N ALA A 143 10.88 8.40 -3.54
CA ALA A 143 11.71 7.25 -3.20
C ALA A 143 11.36 6.68 -1.81
N ALA A 144 11.12 7.57 -0.83
CA ALA A 144 10.68 7.18 0.50
C ALA A 144 9.31 6.47 0.47
N LEU A 145 8.32 7.03 -0.23
CA LEU A 145 6.99 6.46 -0.36
C LEU A 145 7.03 5.07 -1.02
N ARG A 146 7.79 4.91 -2.11
CA ARG A 146 7.97 3.60 -2.74
C ARG A 146 8.52 2.56 -1.78
N ARG A 147 9.60 2.90 -1.08
CA ARG A 147 10.25 1.99 -0.13
C ARG A 147 9.28 1.61 0.99
N LEU A 148 8.55 2.57 1.53
CA LEU A 148 7.58 2.34 2.60
C LEU A 148 6.42 1.47 2.12
N VAL A 149 5.88 1.70 0.92
CA VAL A 149 4.82 0.84 0.34
C VAL A 149 5.30 -0.61 0.18
N VAL A 150 6.56 -0.81 -0.25
CA VAL A 150 7.14 -2.15 -0.34
C VAL A 150 7.34 -2.78 1.05
N ALA A 151 7.83 -2.02 2.04
CA ALA A 151 8.03 -2.50 3.40
C ALA A 151 6.73 -2.79 4.17
N HIS A 152 5.65 -2.08 3.84
CA HIS A 152 4.31 -2.26 4.40
C HIS A 152 3.47 -3.24 3.58
N SER A 153 4.02 -3.78 2.48
CA SER A 153 3.47 -4.96 1.84
C SER A 153 3.63 -6.17 2.78
N PRO A 154 2.66 -7.08 2.85
CA PRO A 154 2.64 -8.16 3.85
C PRO A 154 3.96 -8.96 3.87
N ALA A 155 4.47 -9.20 5.08
CA ALA A 155 5.83 -9.67 5.37
C ALA A 155 6.19 -11.03 4.75
N GLU A 156 5.19 -11.89 4.50
CA GLU A 156 5.38 -13.17 3.82
C GLU A 156 4.36 -13.32 2.70
N PRO A 157 4.74 -13.01 1.45
CA PRO A 157 3.84 -13.16 0.31
C PRO A 157 3.57 -14.63 -0.03
N LEU A 158 4.42 -15.57 0.43
CA LEU A 158 4.35 -17.00 0.12
C LEU A 158 4.47 -17.90 1.36
N ASP A 159 3.69 -18.99 1.37
CA ASP A 159 3.73 -20.09 2.34
C ASP A 159 4.86 -21.07 2.02
N ALA A 160 5.94 -21.03 2.81
CA ALA A 160 7.09 -21.91 2.62
C ALA A 160 6.75 -23.40 2.59
N ALA A 161 5.81 -23.86 3.43
CA ALA A 161 5.40 -25.27 3.48
C ALA A 161 4.66 -25.67 2.21
N ARG A 162 3.72 -24.83 1.75
CA ARG A 162 3.01 -25.09 0.47
C ARG A 162 3.97 -25.06 -0.72
N ARG A 163 4.94 -24.14 -0.73
CA ARG A 163 5.97 -24.06 -1.79
C ARG A 163 6.85 -25.31 -1.85
N ALA A 164 7.21 -25.86 -0.68
CA ALA A 164 7.98 -27.10 -0.59
C ALA A 164 7.15 -28.31 -1.10
N ALA A 165 5.89 -28.42 -0.66
CA ALA A 165 4.99 -29.48 -1.11
C ALA A 165 4.79 -29.48 -2.64
N LEU A 166 4.54 -28.30 -3.24
CA LEU A 166 4.38 -28.18 -4.70
C LEU A 166 5.66 -28.58 -5.47
N LEU A 167 6.83 -28.30 -4.92
CA LEU A 167 8.10 -28.71 -5.54
C LEU A 167 8.27 -30.23 -5.51
N GLU A 168 7.86 -30.88 -4.44
CA GLU A 168 7.86 -32.34 -4.32
C GLU A 168 6.81 -33.00 -5.23
N GLU A 169 5.61 -32.44 -5.28
CA GLU A 169 4.48 -32.96 -6.09
C GLU A 169 4.70 -32.80 -7.60
N LEU A 170 5.22 -31.65 -8.05
CA LEU A 170 5.23 -31.27 -9.47
C LEU A 170 6.62 -31.13 -10.07
N GLY A 171 7.68 -31.18 -9.24
CA GLY A 171 9.01 -30.78 -9.65
C GLY A 171 9.13 -29.28 -9.94
N ALA A 172 10.33 -28.81 -10.27
CA ALA A 172 10.59 -27.39 -10.49
C ALA A 172 9.83 -26.83 -11.70
N GLU A 173 9.84 -27.55 -12.83
CA GLU A 173 9.14 -27.15 -14.06
C GLU A 173 7.62 -27.15 -13.88
N GLY A 174 7.07 -28.21 -13.28
CA GLY A 174 5.63 -28.30 -13.04
C GLY A 174 5.13 -27.26 -12.04
N ARG A 175 5.91 -26.96 -11.00
CA ARG A 175 5.61 -25.86 -10.07
C ARG A 175 5.60 -24.51 -10.78
N HIS A 176 6.58 -24.24 -11.64
CA HIS A 176 6.63 -22.99 -12.41
C HIS A 176 5.43 -22.83 -13.33
N ALA A 177 5.08 -23.87 -14.09
CA ALA A 177 3.89 -23.88 -14.93
C ALA A 177 2.60 -23.66 -14.11
N ARG A 178 2.53 -24.27 -12.92
CA ARG A 178 1.39 -24.08 -12.00
C ARG A 178 1.28 -22.64 -11.49
N ASP A 179 2.41 -21.99 -11.21
CA ASP A 179 2.47 -20.60 -10.76
C ASP A 179 2.01 -19.64 -11.86
N GLU A 180 2.47 -19.84 -13.11
CA GLU A 180 2.02 -19.02 -14.25
C GLU A 180 0.51 -19.17 -14.48
N ALA A 181 0.00 -20.41 -14.51
CA ALA A 181 -1.43 -20.67 -14.66
C ALA A 181 -2.27 -20.02 -13.54
N ALA A 182 -1.83 -20.13 -12.27
CA ALA A 182 -2.50 -19.46 -11.15
C ALA A 182 -2.53 -17.93 -11.33
N LEU A 183 -1.43 -17.33 -11.74
CA LEU A 183 -1.36 -15.87 -11.90
C LEU A 183 -2.30 -15.38 -13.00
N ASP A 184 -2.41 -16.12 -14.11
CA ASP A 184 -3.32 -15.79 -15.20
C ASP A 184 -4.79 -15.96 -14.80
N GLU A 185 -5.13 -17.08 -14.14
CA GLU A 185 -6.49 -17.32 -13.62
C GLU A 185 -6.89 -16.28 -12.56
N ALA A 186 -5.98 -15.95 -11.64
CA ALA A 186 -6.23 -14.93 -10.63
C ALA A 186 -6.37 -13.54 -11.24
N ALA A 187 -5.62 -13.21 -12.29
CA ALA A 187 -5.76 -11.95 -13.01
C ALA A 187 -7.14 -11.82 -13.66
N ALA A 188 -7.67 -12.90 -14.24
CA ALA A 188 -9.05 -12.94 -14.75
C ALA A 188 -10.07 -12.70 -13.63
N CYS A 189 -9.92 -13.37 -12.48
CA CYS A 189 -10.80 -13.16 -11.33
C CYS A 189 -10.73 -11.71 -10.81
N ILE A 190 -9.56 -11.09 -10.75
CA ILE A 190 -9.41 -9.68 -10.35
C ILE A 190 -10.10 -8.74 -11.34
N ALA A 191 -10.05 -9.04 -12.64
CA ALA A 191 -10.77 -8.28 -13.66
C ALA A 191 -12.30 -8.42 -13.47
N ASP A 192 -12.78 -9.61 -13.17
CA ASP A 192 -14.19 -9.88 -12.88
C ASP A 192 -14.66 -9.15 -11.61
N ILE A 193 -13.91 -9.24 -10.51
CA ILE A 193 -14.17 -8.49 -9.27
C ILE A 193 -14.35 -7.00 -9.59
N ARG A 194 -13.52 -6.42 -10.45
CA ARG A 194 -13.61 -5.01 -10.86
C ARG A 194 -14.86 -4.68 -11.66
N ALA A 195 -15.23 -5.54 -12.60
CA ALA A 195 -16.19 -5.21 -13.65
C ALA A 195 -17.62 -5.65 -13.32
N LEU A 196 -17.80 -6.71 -12.54
CA LEU A 196 -19.11 -7.33 -12.32
C LEU A 196 -20.03 -6.41 -11.48
N PRO A 197 -21.30 -6.24 -11.88
CA PRO A 197 -22.21 -5.33 -11.20
C PRO A 197 -22.86 -5.94 -9.95
N ALA A 198 -23.11 -7.25 -9.94
CA ALA A 198 -23.83 -7.91 -8.86
C ALA A 198 -22.87 -8.42 -7.77
N LEU A 199 -23.18 -8.12 -6.51
CA LEU A 199 -22.37 -8.53 -5.36
C LEU A 199 -22.16 -10.06 -5.25
N PRO A 200 -23.15 -10.92 -5.56
CA PRO A 200 -22.93 -12.37 -5.56
C PRO A 200 -21.87 -12.83 -6.57
N ASP A 201 -21.83 -12.21 -7.75
CA ASP A 201 -20.83 -12.57 -8.77
C ASP A 201 -19.43 -12.07 -8.37
N VAL A 202 -19.35 -10.88 -7.75
CA VAL A 202 -18.11 -10.36 -7.16
C VAL A 202 -17.59 -11.28 -6.05
N GLN A 203 -18.48 -11.73 -5.17
CA GLN A 203 -18.16 -12.66 -4.10
C GLN A 203 -17.65 -13.99 -4.66
N ALA A 204 -18.31 -14.56 -5.67
CA ALA A 204 -17.86 -15.79 -6.33
C ALA A 204 -16.49 -15.64 -7.00
N ALA A 205 -16.24 -14.51 -7.68
CA ALA A 205 -14.94 -14.21 -8.28
C ALA A 205 -13.84 -14.03 -7.21
N ALA A 206 -14.17 -13.41 -6.07
CA ALA A 206 -13.26 -13.25 -4.94
C ALA A 206 -12.91 -14.59 -4.26
N ALA A 207 -13.90 -15.45 -4.02
CA ALA A 207 -13.70 -16.80 -3.50
C ALA A 207 -12.76 -17.61 -4.42
N ARG A 208 -13.02 -17.59 -5.73
CA ARG A 208 -12.15 -18.25 -6.71
C ARG A 208 -10.73 -17.69 -6.70
N ALA A 209 -10.56 -16.38 -6.64
CA ALA A 209 -9.24 -15.76 -6.53
C ALA A 209 -8.51 -16.21 -5.25
N ALA A 210 -9.21 -16.31 -4.11
CA ALA A 210 -8.65 -16.75 -2.85
C ALA A 210 -8.13 -18.20 -2.95
N GLU A 211 -8.93 -19.11 -3.51
CA GLU A 211 -8.54 -20.50 -3.76
C GLU A 211 -7.32 -20.60 -4.68
N ILE A 212 -7.30 -19.85 -5.78
CA ILE A 212 -6.17 -19.84 -6.72
C ILE A 212 -4.89 -19.38 -6.01
N PHE A 213 -4.93 -18.27 -5.28
CA PHE A 213 -3.75 -17.77 -4.56
C PHE A 213 -3.30 -18.77 -3.47
N ALA A 214 -4.22 -19.33 -2.70
CA ALA A 214 -3.90 -20.33 -1.68
C ALA A 214 -3.24 -21.57 -2.30
N SER A 215 -3.70 -22.00 -3.48
CA SER A 215 -3.18 -23.20 -4.15
C SER A 215 -1.69 -23.14 -4.47
N VAL A 216 -1.14 -21.93 -4.73
CA VAL A 216 0.28 -21.66 -4.98
C VAL A 216 1.02 -21.12 -3.75
N GLY A 217 0.35 -21.07 -2.60
CA GLY A 217 0.90 -20.58 -1.35
C GLY A 217 0.94 -19.06 -1.24
N ALA A 218 0.26 -18.29 -2.09
CA ALA A 218 0.25 -16.82 -2.03
C ALA A 218 -0.64 -16.28 -0.89
N ILE A 219 -0.24 -16.51 0.37
CA ILE A 219 -1.05 -16.28 1.58
C ILE A 219 -1.64 -14.87 1.62
N ALA A 220 -0.82 -13.85 1.38
CA ALA A 220 -1.25 -12.46 1.45
C ALA A 220 -2.33 -12.13 0.40
N ALA A 221 -2.16 -12.65 -0.82
CA ALA A 221 -3.10 -12.43 -1.91
C ALA A 221 -4.40 -13.22 -1.69
N ALA A 222 -4.29 -14.44 -1.17
CA ALA A 222 -5.43 -15.26 -0.77
C ALA A 222 -6.27 -14.55 0.30
N ALA A 223 -5.63 -14.07 1.38
CA ALA A 223 -6.31 -13.35 2.45
C ALA A 223 -6.96 -12.05 1.97
N ALA A 224 -6.32 -11.32 1.05
CA ALA A 224 -6.89 -10.10 0.48
C ALA A 224 -8.10 -10.39 -0.43
N ALA A 225 -8.11 -11.51 -1.14
CA ALA A 225 -9.26 -11.96 -1.92
C ALA A 225 -10.41 -12.41 -1.01
N GLN A 226 -10.11 -13.16 0.05
CA GLN A 226 -11.08 -13.60 1.04
C GLN A 226 -11.76 -12.42 1.75
N ALA A 227 -11.05 -11.33 2.01
CA ALA A 227 -11.67 -10.12 2.56
C ALA A 227 -12.77 -9.54 1.63
N ILE A 228 -12.61 -9.64 0.30
CA ILE A 228 -13.65 -9.23 -0.67
C ILE A 228 -14.78 -10.25 -0.73
N GLU A 229 -14.48 -11.54 -0.57
CA GLU A 229 -15.51 -12.58 -0.47
C GLU A 229 -16.40 -12.37 0.76
N GLU A 230 -15.82 -12.05 1.91
CA GLU A 230 -16.54 -11.80 3.17
C GLU A 230 -17.33 -10.50 3.15
N GLU A 231 -16.80 -9.45 2.51
CA GLU A 231 -17.39 -8.10 2.45
C GLU A 231 -17.42 -7.55 1.00
N PRO A 232 -18.22 -8.12 0.07
CA PRO A 232 -18.18 -7.77 -1.36
C PRO A 232 -18.63 -6.34 -1.66
N ASP A 233 -19.46 -5.77 -0.80
CA ASP A 233 -19.89 -4.37 -0.84
C ASP A 233 -18.72 -3.39 -0.60
N ARG A 234 -17.68 -3.82 0.12
CA ARG A 234 -16.46 -3.03 0.37
C ARG A 234 -15.41 -3.16 -0.73
N ARG A 235 -15.70 -3.86 -1.83
CA ARG A 235 -14.83 -3.97 -3.01
C ARG A 235 -14.09 -2.68 -3.38
N PRO A 236 -14.71 -1.47 -3.44
CA PRO A 236 -14.01 -0.25 -3.86
C PRO A 236 -12.73 0.05 -3.05
N VAL A 237 -12.72 -0.29 -1.76
CA VAL A 237 -11.57 -0.08 -0.89
C VAL A 237 -10.68 -1.33 -0.78
N LEU A 238 -11.25 -2.52 -0.92
CA LEU A 238 -10.54 -3.81 -0.78
C LEU A 238 -9.76 -4.25 -2.03
N LEU A 239 -10.16 -3.76 -3.21
CA LEU A 239 -9.58 -4.16 -4.48
C LEU A 239 -8.08 -3.85 -4.60
N GLN A 240 -7.65 -2.69 -4.13
CA GLN A 240 -6.25 -2.27 -4.24
C GLN A 240 -5.30 -3.08 -3.34
N PRO A 241 -5.66 -3.41 -2.08
CA PRO A 241 -4.94 -4.41 -1.30
C PRO A 241 -4.78 -5.76 -2.02
N LEU A 242 -5.85 -6.27 -2.62
CA LEU A 242 -5.80 -7.52 -3.40
C LEU A 242 -4.81 -7.40 -4.55
N VAL A 243 -4.87 -6.32 -5.32
CA VAL A 243 -3.95 -6.06 -6.45
C VAL A 243 -2.50 -5.96 -5.97
N SER A 244 -2.27 -5.27 -4.86
CA SER A 244 -0.93 -5.10 -4.28
C SER A 244 -0.36 -6.43 -3.79
N ALA A 245 -1.18 -7.24 -3.09
CA ALA A 245 -0.79 -8.56 -2.63
C ALA A 245 -0.56 -9.53 -3.81
N ALA A 246 -1.37 -9.47 -4.86
CA ALA A 246 -1.19 -10.26 -6.08
C ALA A 246 0.12 -9.91 -6.81
N VAL A 247 0.48 -8.63 -6.89
CA VAL A 247 1.76 -8.19 -7.46
C VAL A 247 2.93 -8.67 -6.60
N ALA A 248 2.84 -8.55 -5.27
CA ALA A 248 3.86 -9.07 -4.35
C ALA A 248 4.03 -10.59 -4.49
N ALA A 249 2.92 -11.34 -4.61
CA ALA A 249 2.93 -12.77 -4.88
C ALA A 249 3.61 -13.09 -6.22
N LYS A 250 3.24 -12.41 -7.32
CA LYS A 250 3.88 -12.57 -8.63
C LYS A 250 5.40 -12.34 -8.58
N MET A 251 5.84 -11.31 -7.88
CA MET A 251 7.27 -11.03 -7.71
C MET A 251 7.97 -12.10 -6.88
N ALA A 252 7.31 -12.62 -5.85
CA ALA A 252 7.87 -13.68 -5.00
C ALA A 252 7.96 -15.02 -5.74
N LEU A 253 6.93 -15.40 -6.49
CA LEU A 253 6.90 -16.64 -7.28
C LEU A 253 7.97 -16.66 -8.38
N ARG A 254 8.32 -15.50 -8.95
CA ARG A 254 9.42 -15.38 -9.92
C ARG A 254 10.83 -15.56 -9.33
N ARG A 255 10.98 -15.48 -8.01
CA ARG A 255 12.29 -15.57 -7.33
C ARG A 255 12.60 -16.96 -6.76
N GLY A 256 11.58 -17.81 -6.58
CA GLY A 256 11.68 -19.08 -5.86
C GLY A 256 11.53 -20.28 -6.75
#